data_AF-A0A442MGN5-F1
#
_entry.id   AF-A0A442MGN5-F1
#
_cell.length_a   1.000
_cell.length_b   1.000
_cell.length_c   1.000
_cell.angle_alpha   90.00
_cell.angle_beta   90.00
_cell.angle_gamma   90.00
#
_symmetry.space_group_name_H-M   'P 1'
#
loop_
_entity.id
_entity.type
_entity.pdbx_description
1 polymer ?
#
loop_
_entity_poly.entity_id
_entity_poly.type
_entity_poly.pdbx_seq_one_letter_code
_entity_poly.pdbx_strand_id
1 'polypeptide(L)' 'MAKLLIVEDDESVRTLAARALERAGHMIDIATDGAQGLALI' A
#
# COMPACT_ATOMS: atom_id res chain seq x y z
N MET A 1 -4.82 -6.34 13.45
CA MET A 1 -3.56 -5.80 12.90
C MET A 1 -3.01 -6.81 11.90
N ALA A 2 -2.83 -6.40 10.65
CA ALA A 2 -2.28 -7.22 9.57
C ALA A 2 -1.28 -6.40 8.76
N LYS A 3 -0.35 -7.09 8.08
CA LYS A 3 0.59 -6.47 7.13
C LYS A 3 0.01 -6.58 5.72
N LEU A 4 -0.12 -5.47 5.01
CA LEU A 4 -0.72 -5.38 3.67
C LEU A 4 0.25 -4.67 2.72
N LEU A 5 0.24 -5.07 1.46
CA LEU A 5 0.95 -4.39 0.36
C LEU A 5 -0.09 -3.76 -0.58
N ILE A 6 0.04 -2.46 -0.82
CA ILE A 6 -0.76 -1.74 -1.82
C ILE A 6 0.11 -1.49 -3.04
N VAL A 7 -0.32 -1.98 -4.19
CA VAL A 7 0.28 -1.69 -5.49
C VAL A 7 -0.69 -0.84 -6.28
N GLU A 8 -0.35 0.42 -6.52
CA GLU A 8 -1.23 1.39 -7.17
C GLU A 8 -0.39 2.44 -7.91
N ASP A 9 -0.69 2.71 -9.18
CA ASP A 9 0.08 3.65 -10.01
C ASP A 9 -0.31 5.11 -9.75
N ASP A 10 -1.57 5.40 -9.47
CA ASP A 10 -2.03 6.74 -9.14
C ASP A 10 -1.69 7.15 -7.69
N GLU A 11 -1.00 8.29 -7.53
CA GLU A 11 -0.57 8.77 -6.22
C GLU A 11 -1.72 9.12 -5.28
N SER A 12 -2.79 9.71 -5.81
CA SER A 12 -3.93 10.15 -5.01
C SER A 12 -4.72 8.98 -4.45
N VAL A 13 -4.95 7.95 -5.28
CA VAL A 13 -5.63 6.71 -4.90
C VAL A 13 -4.80 5.94 -3.87
N ARG A 14 -3.50 5.75 -4.14
CA ARG A 14 -2.57 5.05 -3.25
C ARG A 14 -2.50 5.67 -1.87
N THR A 15 -2.38 7.00 -1.82
CA THR A 15 -2.32 7.76 -0.55
C THR A 15 -3.63 7.67 0.23
N LEU A 16 -4.77 7.72 -0.45
CA LEU A 16 -6.09 7.58 0.18
C LEU A 16 -6.25 6.19 0.81
N ALA A 17 -5.94 5.14 0.05
CA ALA A 17 -6.05 3.75 0.50
C ALA A 17 -5.11 3.44 1.68
N ALA A 18 -3.83 3.84 1.58
CA ALA A 18 -2.86 3.64 2.65
C ALA A 18 -3.31 4.30 3.95
N ARG A 19 -3.69 5.59 3.92
CA ARG A 19 -4.16 6.31 5.11
C ARG A 19 -5.40 5.69 5.74
N ALA A 20 -6.34 5.20 4.93
CA ALA A 20 -7.55 4.56 5.45
C ALA A 20 -7.22 3.27 6.21
N LEU A 21 -6.32 2.44 5.66
CA LEU A 21 -5.95 1.16 6.26
C LEU A 21 -4.99 1.33 7.47
N GLU A 22 -4.08 2.30 7.42
CA GLU A 22 -3.25 2.68 8.56
C GLU A 22 -4.11 3.14 9.75
N ARG A 23 -5.14 3.98 9.49
CA ARG A 23 -6.10 4.42 10.52
C ARG A 23 -6.93 3.27 11.10
N ALA A 24 -7.14 2.20 10.33
CA ALA A 24 -7.76 0.97 10.80
C ALA A 24 -6.81 0.05 11.59
N GLY A 25 -5.54 0.44 11.77
CA GLY A 25 -4.56 -0.29 12.57
C GLY A 25 -3.80 -1.38 11.81
N HIS A 26 -3.70 -1.25 10.49
CA HIS A 26 -2.87 -2.12 9.65
C HIS A 26 -1.49 -1.51 9.36
N MET A 27 -0.51 -2.36 9.09
CA MET A 27 0.80 -1.93 8.58
C MET A 27 0.77 -2.03 7.06
N ILE A 28 1.13 -0.94 6.37
CA ILE A 28 1.01 -0.82 4.93
C ILE A 28 2.40 -0.62 4.32
N ASP A 29 2.78 -1.55 3.43
CA ASP A 29 3.84 -1.32 2.45
C ASP A 29 3.21 -0.83 1.14
N ILE A 30 3.95 0.02 0.42
CA ILE A 30 3.44 0.71 -0.78
C ILE A 30 4.37 0.45 -1.96
N ALA A 31 3.81 0.19 -3.12
CA ALA A 31 4.50 0.09 -4.40
C ALA A 31 3.74 0.88 -5.49
N THR A 32 4.46 1.46 -6.44
CA THR A 32 3.85 2.21 -7.56
C THR A 32 3.68 1.39 -8.83
N ASP A 33 4.19 0.16 -8.84
CA ASP A 33 4.12 -0.75 -9.97
C ASP A 33 4.34 -2.20 -9.53
N GLY A 34 4.13 -3.14 -10.44
CA GLY A 34 4.27 -4.57 -10.17
C GLY A 34 5.70 -5.01 -9.83
N ALA A 35 6.73 -4.36 -10.38
CA ALA A 35 8.12 -4.71 -10.10
C ALA A 35 8.52 -4.32 -8.67
N GLN A 36 8.11 -3.12 -8.23
CA GLN A 36 8.26 -2.69 -6.84
C GLN A 36 7.47 -3.58 -5.88
N GLY A 37 6.22 -3.92 -6.24
CA GLY A 37 5.39 -4.81 -5.42
C GLY A 37 6.01 -6.19 -5.25
N LEU A 38 6.54 -6.76 -6.33
CA LEU A 38 7.20 -8.07 -6.31
C LEU A 38 8.49 -8.06 -5.46
N ALA A 39 9.20 -6.93 -5.37
CA ALA A 39 10.40 -6.81 -4.54
C ALA A 39 10.12 -6.77 -3.03
N LEU A 40 8.86 -6.64 -2.62
CA LEU A 40 8.42 -6.51 -1.22
C LEU A 40 7.85 -7.81 -0.63
N ILE A 41 7.79 -8.90 -1.40
CA ILE A 41 7.27 -10.21 -0.97
C ILE A 41 8.37 -11.27 -0.78
#